data_AF-A1RZI4-F1
#
_entry.id   AF-A1RZI4-F1
#
_cell.length_a   1.000
_cell.length_b   1.000
_cell.length_c   1.000
_cell.angle_alpha   90.00
_cell.angle_beta   90.00
_cell.angle_gamma   90.00
#
_symmetry.space_group_name_H-M   'P 1'
#
loop_
_entity.id
_entity.type
_entity.pdbx_description
1 polymer ?
#
loop_
_entity_poly.entity_id
_entity_poly.type
_entity_poly.pdbx_seq_one_letter_code
_entity_poly.pdbx_strand_id
1 'polypeptide(L)'
;MSNRKIAALLLASGAALIVLVFVLAVQAALSYQKPQIGGDAGAAFSSMLSEVLYLFGKAVFLFVAILAASHLLKNGVELLKSEGFMQP
;
A
#
# COMPACT_ATOMS: atom_id res chain seq x y z
N MET A 1 18.73 9.75 20.43
CA MET A 1 18.44 10.11 19.02
C MET A 1 17.48 11.30 19.07
N SER A 2 17.76 12.39 18.35
CA SER A 2 16.93 13.63 18.41
C SER A 2 15.57 13.42 17.71
N ASN A 3 14.49 14.06 18.21
CA ASN A 3 13.14 13.95 17.64
C ASN A 3 13.12 14.34 16.16
N ARG A 4 13.95 15.30 15.72
CA ARG A 4 14.21 15.59 14.30
C ARG A 4 14.65 14.38 13.47
N LYS A 5 15.57 13.56 13.98
CA LYS A 5 16.05 12.34 13.28
C LYS A 5 14.93 11.30 13.20
N ILE A 6 14.11 11.20 14.25
CA ILE A 6 12.94 10.31 14.28
C ILE A 6 11.89 10.78 13.26
N ALA A 7 11.61 12.08 13.21
CA ALA A 7 10.67 12.65 12.26
C ALA A 7 11.11 12.44 10.80
N ALA A 8 12.38 12.72 10.49
CA ALA A 8 12.94 12.46 9.17
C ALA A 8 12.85 10.98 8.78
N LEU A 9 13.12 10.07 9.74
CA LEU A 9 12.98 8.63 9.51
C LEU A 9 11.53 8.23 9.23
N LEU A 10 10.56 8.75 9.99
CA LEU A 10 9.13 8.49 9.78
C LEU A 10 8.67 8.99 8.41
N LEU A 11 9.07 10.20 8.02
CA LEU A 11 8.73 10.77 6.73
C LEU A 11 9.34 9.99 5.57
N ALA A 12 10.64 9.66 5.67
CA ALA A 12 11.34 8.87 4.65
C ALA A 12 10.73 7.46 4.53
N SER A 13 10.41 6.82 5.66
CA SER A 13 9.79 5.49 5.68
C SER A 13 8.38 5.52 5.09
N GLY A 14 7.56 6.52 5.44
CA GLY A 14 6.22 6.71 4.88
C GLY A 14 6.26 6.94 3.37
N ALA A 15 7.15 7.82 2.89
CA ALA A 15 7.33 8.07 1.46
C ALA A 15 7.81 6.82 0.71
N ALA A 16 8.80 6.10 1.26
CA ALA A 16 9.28 4.84 0.68
C ALA A 16 8.16 3.80 0.60
N LEU A 17 7.30 3.72 1.61
CA LEU A 17 6.18 2.79 1.63
C LEU A 17 5.12 3.14 0.57
N ILE A 18 4.84 4.43 0.33
CA ILE A 18 3.97 4.86 -0.79
C ILE A 18 4.55 4.43 -2.13
N VAL A 19 5.85 4.67 -2.35
CA VAL A 19 6.52 4.27 -3.59
C VAL A 19 6.45 2.75 -3.78
N LEU A 20 6.71 1.99 -2.72
CA LEU A 20 6.61 0.53 -2.73
C LEU A 20 5.18 0.06 -3.11
N VAL A 21 4.16 0.62 -2.47
CA VAL A 21 2.75 0.31 -2.77
C VAL A 21 2.44 0.62 -4.23
N PHE A 22 2.88 1.77 -4.75
CA PHE A 22 2.67 2.14 -6.15
C PHE A 22 3.30 1.12 -7.11
N VAL A 23 4.56 0.74 -6.85
CA VAL A 23 5.26 -0.28 -7.66
C VAL A 23 4.54 -1.62 -7.60
N LEU A 24 4.07 -2.05 -6.43
CA LEU A 24 3.30 -3.29 -6.28
C LEU A 24 1.95 -3.24 -6.99
N ALA A 25 1.26 -2.09 -6.98
CA ALA A 25 0.02 -1.88 -7.70
C ALA A 25 0.22 -1.97 -9.22
N VAL A 26 1.27 -1.31 -9.74
CA VAL A 26 1.64 -1.38 -11.16
C VAL A 26 2.00 -2.82 -11.55
N GLN A 27 2.83 -3.51 -10.75
CA GLN A 27 3.17 -4.91 -11.01
C GLN A 27 1.93 -5.81 -10.98
N ALA A 28 1.00 -5.59 -10.05
CA ALA A 28 -0.24 -6.34 -10.00
C ALA A 28 -1.10 -6.11 -11.24
N ALA A 29 -1.16 -4.89 -11.76
CA ALA A 29 -1.89 -4.56 -12.98
C ALA A 29 -1.23 -5.16 -14.24
N LEU A 30 0.09 -5.08 -14.36
CA LEU A 30 0.83 -5.60 -15.53
C LEU A 30 0.88 -7.13 -15.55
N SER A 31 0.96 -7.77 -14.39
CA SER A 31 1.01 -9.24 -14.27
C SER A 31 -0.38 -9.88 -14.29
N TYR A 32 -1.44 -9.08 -14.31
CA TYR A 32 -2.80 -9.60 -14.35
C TYR A 32 -3.08 -10.20 -15.73
N GLN A 33 -2.99 -11.52 -15.82
CA GLN A 33 -3.47 -12.28 -16.96
C GLN A 33 -4.91 -12.69 -16.69
N LYS A 34 -5.83 -12.28 -17.57
CA LYS A 34 -7.22 -12.72 -17.51
C LYS A 34 -7.26 -14.26 -17.56
N PRO A 35 -7.96 -14.93 -16.62
CA PRO A 35 -8.07 -16.38 -16.65
C PRO A 35 -8.71 -16.81 -17.97
N GLN A 36 -8.07 -17.77 -18.62
CA GLN A 36 -8.65 -18.45 -19.76
C GLN A 36 -9.65 -19.47 -19.23
N ILE A 37 -10.93 -19.13 -19.30
CA ILE A 37 -12.02 -20.00 -18.88
C ILE A 37 -12.25 -21.03 -19.98
N GLY A 38 -11.58 -22.18 -19.88
CA GLY A 38 -11.77 -23.32 -20.77
C GLY A 38 -12.52 -24.46 -20.07
N GLY A 39 -13.76 -24.73 -20.55
CA GLY A 39 -14.45 -26.02 -20.45
C GLY A 39 -14.64 -26.66 -19.07
N ASP A 40 -15.53 -26.11 -18.25
CA ASP A 40 -16.43 -26.78 -17.29
C ASP A 40 -17.01 -25.70 -16.36
N ALA A 41 -18.33 -25.50 -16.36
CA ALA A 41 -18.97 -24.36 -15.70
C ALA A 41 -18.71 -24.29 -14.18
N GLY A 42 -18.59 -25.45 -13.51
CA GLY A 42 -18.26 -25.53 -12.08
C GLY A 42 -16.80 -25.16 -11.77
N ALA A 43 -15.86 -25.64 -12.59
CA ALA A 43 -14.44 -25.31 -12.45
C ALA A 43 -14.18 -23.83 -12.79
N ALA A 44 -14.88 -23.30 -13.79
CA ALA A 44 -14.86 -21.89 -14.15
C ALA A 44 -15.32 -20.98 -12.98
N PHE A 45 -16.43 -21.34 -12.31
CA PHE A 45 -16.94 -20.57 -11.17
C PHE A 45 -15.96 -20.57 -9.98
N SER A 46 -15.41 -21.74 -9.64
CA SER A 46 -14.43 -21.86 -8.55
C SER A 46 -13.15 -21.05 -8.84
N SER A 47 -12.66 -21.11 -10.08
CA SER A 47 -11.51 -20.31 -10.52
C SER A 47 -11.78 -18.81 -10.43
N MET A 48 -12.94 -18.35 -10.89
CA MET A 48 -13.31 -16.93 -10.83
C MET A 48 -13.48 -16.44 -9.38
N LEU A 49 -14.10 -17.24 -8.52
CA LEU A 49 -14.27 -16.89 -7.11
C LEU A 49 -12.92 -16.77 -6.39
N SER A 50 -12.01 -17.73 -6.61
CA SER A 50 -10.66 -17.70 -6.05
C SER A 50 -9.88 -16.46 -6.51
N GLU A 51 -10.01 -16.11 -7.80
CA GLU A 51 -9.37 -14.93 -8.35
C GLU A 51 -9.93 -13.64 -7.77
N VAL A 52 -11.24 -13.50 -7.63
CA VAL A 52 -11.87 -12.32 -7.01
C VAL A 52 -11.38 -12.16 -5.57
N LEU A 53 -11.32 -13.25 -4.80
CA LEU A 53 -10.79 -13.23 -3.44
C LEU A 53 -9.31 -12.84 -3.40
N TYR A 54 -8.51 -13.32 -4.36
CA TYR A 54 -7.10 -12.97 -4.49
C TYR A 54 -6.89 -11.49 -4.83
N LEU A 55 -7.64 -10.96 -5.81
CA LEU A 55 -7.59 -9.54 -6.19
C LEU A 55 -8.08 -8.65 -5.05
N PHE A 56 -9.15 -9.05 -4.37
CA PHE A 56 -9.67 -8.33 -3.22
C PHE A 56 -8.65 -8.30 -2.07
N GLY A 57 -8.02 -9.44 -1.76
CA GLY A 57 -6.95 -9.52 -0.76
C GLY A 57 -5.78 -8.59 -1.08
N LYS A 58 -5.34 -8.54 -2.36
CA LYS A 58 -4.33 -7.58 -2.80
C LYS A 58 -4.77 -6.12 -2.63
N ALA A 59 -6.00 -5.80 -3.01
CA ALA A 59 -6.54 -4.45 -2.88
C ALA A 59 -6.60 -4.01 -1.40
N VAL A 60 -7.08 -4.88 -0.50
CA VAL A 60 -7.12 -4.63 0.94
C VAL A 60 -5.70 -4.45 1.51
N PHE A 61 -4.76 -5.30 1.12
CA PHE A 61 -3.36 -5.18 1.55
C PHE A 61 -2.74 -3.85 1.13
N LEU A 62 -2.90 -3.45 -0.13
CA LEU A 62 -2.42 -2.16 -0.63
C LEU A 62 -3.08 -0.99 0.10
N PHE A 63 -4.39 -1.08 0.39
CA PHE A 63 -5.11 -0.07 1.15
C PHE A 63 -4.55 0.10 2.57
N VAL A 64 -4.35 -1.00 3.30
CA VAL A 64 -3.77 -0.97 4.66
C VAL A 64 -2.34 -0.39 4.63
N ALA A 65 -1.55 -0.73 3.62
CA ALA A 65 -0.22 -0.17 3.45
C ALA A 65 -0.25 1.35 3.23
N ILE A 66 -1.19 1.87 2.44
CA ILE A 66 -1.39 3.32 2.26
C ILE A 66 -1.78 3.99 3.59
N LEU A 67 -2.67 3.37 4.37
CA LEU A 67 -3.03 3.89 5.68
C LEU A 67 -1.81 3.93 6.61
N ALA A 68 -1.02 2.86 6.67
CA ALA A 68 0.20 2.81 7.47
C ALA A 68 1.19 3.91 7.03
N ALA A 69 1.40 4.10 5.74
CA ALA A 69 2.24 5.19 5.22
C ALA A 69 1.70 6.57 5.63
N SER A 70 0.39 6.77 5.54
CA SER A 70 -0.26 8.03 5.93
C SER A 70 -0.07 8.33 7.41
N HIS A 71 -0.16 7.32 8.29
CA HIS A 71 0.12 7.47 9.71
C HIS A 71 1.60 7.81 9.98
N LEU A 72 2.55 7.16 9.30
CA LEU A 72 3.97 7.47 9.42
C LEU A 72 4.27 8.92 9.00
N LEU A 73 3.70 9.35 7.86
CA LEU A 73 3.85 10.71 7.37
C LEU A 73 3.25 11.72 8.34
N LYS A 74 2.02 11.50 8.79
CA LYS A 74 1.32 12.39 9.74
C LYS A 74 2.11 12.54 11.04
N ASN A 75 2.54 11.43 11.64
CA ASN A 75 3.33 11.45 12.87
C ASN A 75 4.67 12.16 12.67
N GLY A 76 5.35 11.94 11.53
CA GLY A 76 6.59 12.63 11.19
C GLY A 76 6.41 14.15 11.05
N VAL A 77 5.32 14.60 10.43
CA VAL A 77 5.00 16.03 10.32
C VAL A 77 4.68 16.64 11.69
N GLU A 78 3.89 15.96 12.52
CA GLU A 78 3.54 16.43 13.87
C GLU A 78 4.77 16.56 14.78
N LEU A 79 5.72 15.62 14.67
CA LEU A 79 7.02 15.71 15.36
C LEU A 79 7.83 16.93 14.92
N LEU A 80 7.87 17.27 13.63
CA LEU A 80 8.57 18.48 13.15
C LEU A 80 7.87 19.78 13.56
N LYS A 81 6.53 19.80 13.58
CA LYS A 81 5.73 20.94 14.03
C LYS A 81 5.95 21.23 15.52
N SER A 82 5.96 20.19 16.36
CA SER A 82 6.19 20.34 17.80
C SER A 82 7.62 20.80 18.14
N GLU A 83 8.60 20.56 17.27
CA GLU A 83 9.95 21.15 17.37
C GLU A 83 10.05 22.58 16.83
N GLY A 84 8.95 23.21 16.38
CA GLY A 84 8.94 24.59 15.89
C GLY A 84 9.51 24.80 14.48
N PHE A 85 9.74 23.73 13.71
CA PHE A 85 10.35 23.79 12.38
C PHE A 85 9.36 24.02 11.23
N MET A 86 8.07 23.78 11.45
CA MET A 86 7.00 24.15 10.51
C MET A 86 6.04 25.09 11.25
N GLN A 87 6.34 26.38 11.27
CA GLN A 87 5.34 27.41 11.57
C GLN A 87 4.45 27.62 10.32
N PRO A 88 3.17 27.98 10.51
CA PRO A 88 2.22 28.21 9.42
C PRO A 88 2.69 29.25 8.41
#